data_AF-A0A2Z6QY81-F1
#
_entry.id   AF-A0A2Z6QY81-F1
#
_cell.length_a   1.000
_cell.length_b   1.000
_cell.length_c   1.000
_cell.angle_alpha   90.00
_cell.angle_beta   90.00
_cell.angle_gamma   90.00
#
_symmetry.space_group_name_H-M   'P 1'
#
loop_
_entity.id
_entity.type
_entity.pdbx_description
1 polymer ?
#
loop_
_entity_poly.entity_id
_entity_poly.type
_entity_poly.pdbx_seq_one_letter_code
_entity_poly.pdbx_strand_id
1 'polypeptide(L)'
;MSTALFRIIPQNVTGKVLEVQNGSNYVGAPIVMNNRRDSDFDSQLWIFDNQRRIKNKKSGLFLSIRGPDISRQPVIQGEKDVALHWTFNHDDNTIRLINSGLVLDVKDRGTKDNTEIIIHTRNIPTPNDPPENLKHQQFTLEFYRFDFVIHE
;
A
#
# COMPACT_ATOMS: atom_id res chain seq x y z
N MET A 1 -12.72 -10.55 14.95
CA MET A 1 -12.92 -10.39 13.50
C MET A 1 -11.61 -10.72 12.81
N SER A 2 -11.65 -11.51 11.73
CA SER A 2 -10.48 -12.05 11.05
C SER A 2 -9.63 -10.94 10.42
N THR A 3 -8.35 -10.86 10.80
CA THR A 3 -7.32 -10.01 10.17
C THR A 3 -6.83 -10.69 8.90
N ALA A 4 -7.57 -10.52 7.79
CA ALA A 4 -7.16 -11.09 6.51
C ALA A 4 -5.86 -10.44 6.03
N LEU A 5 -4.89 -11.28 5.67
CA LEU A 5 -3.66 -10.84 5.02
C LEU A 5 -3.96 -10.49 3.57
N PHE A 6 -3.33 -9.45 3.05
CA PHE A 6 -3.44 -9.09 1.64
C PHE A 6 -2.14 -8.52 1.08
N ARG A 7 -2.02 -8.59 -0.25
CA ARG A 7 -1.07 -7.78 -1.02
C ARG A 7 -1.77 -6.53 -1.53
N ILE A 8 -1.03 -5.43 -1.62
CA ILE A 8 -1.49 -4.21 -2.30
C ILE A 8 -0.82 -4.18 -3.67
N ILE A 9 -1.62 -4.20 -4.73
CA ILE A 9 -1.16 -4.32 -6.12
C ILE A 9 -1.46 -3.00 -6.84
N PRO A 10 -0.45 -2.23 -7.29
CA PRO A 10 -0.68 -1.04 -8.10
C PRO A 10 -1.26 -1.43 -9.47
N GLN A 11 -2.28 -0.70 -9.94
CA GLN A 11 -2.96 -1.03 -11.20
C GLN A 11 -2.23 -0.52 -12.45
N ASN A 12 -1.22 0.36 -12.31
CA ASN A 12 -0.43 0.86 -13.44
C ASN A 12 0.62 -0.14 -13.94
N VAL A 13 0.90 -1.21 -13.19
CA VAL A 13 1.92 -2.19 -13.58
C VAL A 13 1.57 -3.58 -13.08
N THR A 14 1.66 -4.56 -13.97
CA THR A 14 1.36 -5.96 -13.67
C THR A 14 2.53 -6.65 -12.95
N GLY A 15 2.24 -7.65 -12.13
CA GLY A 15 3.26 -8.47 -11.46
C GLY A 15 4.01 -7.79 -10.31
N LYS A 16 3.67 -6.53 -9.98
CA LYS A 16 4.26 -5.79 -8.85
C LYS A 16 3.31 -5.71 -7.66
N VAL A 17 3.89 -5.51 -6.48
CA VAL A 17 3.19 -5.35 -5.20
C VAL A 17 3.91 -4.30 -4.36
N LEU A 18 3.22 -3.72 -3.38
CA LEU A 18 3.85 -2.91 -2.35
C LEU A 18 4.61 -3.78 -1.36
N GLU A 19 5.82 -3.33 -1.05
CA GLU A 19 6.77 -4.00 -0.20
C GLU A 19 7.47 -2.99 0.71
N VAL A 20 7.77 -3.41 1.95
CA VAL A 20 8.78 -2.73 2.75
C VAL A 20 10.15 -2.96 2.12
N GLN A 21 10.85 -1.90 1.74
CA GLN A 21 12.11 -1.99 0.99
C GLN A 21 13.09 -2.98 1.62
N ASN A 22 13.55 -3.93 0.80
CA ASN A 22 14.46 -5.02 1.17
C ASN A 22 14.00 -5.87 2.37
N GLY A 23 12.70 -5.86 2.69
CA GLY A 23 12.15 -6.54 3.86
C GLY A 23 12.69 -6.03 5.20
N SER A 24 13.04 -4.74 5.27
CA SER A 24 13.52 -4.08 6.49
C SER A 24 12.53 -4.24 7.66
N ASN A 25 13.07 -4.17 8.89
CA ASN A 25 12.29 -4.08 10.13
C ASN A 25 12.46 -2.71 10.82
N TYR A 26 13.08 -1.74 10.16
CA TYR A 26 13.38 -0.44 10.74
C TYR A 26 12.25 0.56 10.54
N VAL A 27 11.98 1.35 11.57
CA VAL A 27 11.17 2.57 11.46
C VAL A 27 11.82 3.51 10.46
N GLY A 28 11.01 4.10 9.58
CA GLY A 28 11.48 4.95 8.49
C GLY A 28 11.86 4.20 7.22
N ALA A 29 11.81 2.87 7.20
CA ALA A 29 12.05 2.10 5.98
C ALA A 29 11.02 2.48 4.89
N PRO A 30 11.45 2.75 3.64
CA PRO A 30 10.53 3.12 2.57
C PRO A 30 9.57 2.00 2.18
N ILE A 31 8.37 2.39 1.77
CA ILE A 31 7.46 1.51 1.05
C ILE A 31 7.70 1.71 -0.44
N VAL A 32 7.98 0.60 -1.12
CA VAL A 32 8.34 0.58 -2.54
C VAL A 32 7.49 -0.45 -3.28
N MET A 33 7.50 -0.34 -4.59
CA MET A 33 6.92 -1.31 -5.49
C MET A 33 7.99 -2.28 -6.00
N ASN A 34 7.74 -3.58 -5.87
CA ASN A 34 8.64 -4.64 -6.33
C ASN A 34 7.88 -5.82 -6.95
N ASN A 35 8.58 -6.70 -7.67
CA ASN A 35 8.03 -7.97 -8.14
C ASN A 35 7.39 -8.77 -6.99
N ARG A 36 6.19 -9.29 -7.27
CA ARG A 36 5.54 -10.30 -6.42
C ARG A 36 6.49 -11.48 -6.25
N ARG A 37 6.72 -11.90 -5.01
CA ARG A 37 7.48 -13.10 -4.67
C ARG A 37 6.57 -14.23 -4.21
N ASP A 38 6.93 -15.46 -4.55
CA ASP A 38 6.20 -16.67 -4.13
C ASP A 38 6.82 -17.32 -2.88
N SER A 39 8.01 -16.89 -2.45
CA SER A 39 8.63 -17.24 -1.16
C SER A 39 9.14 -15.98 -0.45
N ASP A 40 9.34 -16.07 0.87
CA ASP A 40 9.86 -14.98 1.72
C ASP A 40 9.19 -13.61 1.46
N PHE A 41 7.87 -13.64 1.24
CA PHE A 41 7.07 -12.50 0.80
C PHE A 41 6.34 -11.81 1.96
N ASP A 42 6.69 -12.09 3.21
CA ASP A 42 6.04 -11.48 4.38
C ASP A 42 6.20 -9.95 4.42
N SER A 43 7.25 -9.39 3.80
CA SER A 43 7.40 -7.93 3.64
C SER A 43 6.44 -7.34 2.59
N GLN A 44 5.78 -8.18 1.80
CA GLN A 44 4.78 -7.82 0.78
C GLN A 44 3.34 -8.05 1.28
N LEU A 45 3.19 -8.54 2.52
CA LEU A 45 1.89 -8.80 3.13
C LEU A 45 1.51 -7.73 4.15
N TRP A 46 0.22 -7.38 4.12
CA TRP A 46 -0.36 -6.29 4.88
C TRP A 46 -1.65 -6.74 5.56
N ILE A 47 -1.99 -6.07 6.66
CA ILE A 47 -3.20 -6.32 7.45
C ILE A 47 -3.83 -4.97 7.80
N PHE A 48 -5.14 -4.85 7.64
CA PHE A 48 -5.90 -3.80 8.30
C PHE A 48 -6.18 -4.24 9.73
N ASP A 49 -5.69 -3.47 10.71
CA ASP A 49 -6.05 -3.72 12.10
C ASP A 49 -7.43 -3.13 12.45
N ASN A 50 -7.90 -3.41 13.66
CA ASN A 50 -9.21 -2.95 14.13
C ASN A 50 -9.32 -1.42 14.23
N GLN A 51 -8.21 -0.69 14.12
CA GLN A 51 -8.14 0.77 14.15
C GLN A 51 -7.92 1.34 12.74
N ARG A 52 -8.15 0.56 11.67
CA ARG A 52 -7.95 0.99 10.28
C ARG A 52 -6.51 1.40 9.96
N ARG A 53 -5.54 0.84 10.67
CA ARG A 53 -4.13 1.03 10.34
C ARG A 53 -3.67 -0.13 9.46
N ILE A 54 -2.79 0.16 8.51
CA ILE A 54 -2.21 -0.87 7.64
C ILE A 54 -0.89 -1.31 8.28
N LYS A 55 -0.83 -2.56 8.74
CA LYS A 55 0.34 -3.16 9.39
C LYS A 55 1.03 -4.12 8.43
N ASN A 56 2.35 -4.06 8.35
CA ASN A 56 3.15 -5.04 7.60
C ASN A 56 3.28 -6.35 8.40
N LYS A 57 3.14 -7.51 7.74
CA LYS A 57 3.23 -8.82 8.41
C LYS A 57 4.61 -9.10 8.98
N LYS A 58 5.68 -8.88 8.21
CA LYS A 58 7.07 -9.23 8.59
C LYS A 58 7.55 -8.45 9.81
N SER A 59 7.46 -7.12 9.73
CA SER A 59 8.05 -6.21 10.72
C SER A 59 7.11 -5.87 11.87
N GLY A 60 5.79 -5.99 11.65
CA GLY A 60 4.78 -5.52 12.59
C GLY A 60 4.65 -4.00 12.71
N LEU A 61 5.35 -3.23 11.89
CA LEU A 61 5.24 -1.78 11.81
C LEU A 61 4.09 -1.35 10.88
N PHE A 62 3.71 -0.09 10.96
CA PHE A 62 2.54 0.46 10.27
C PHE A 62 2.92 1.33 9.08
N LEU A 63 2.04 1.42 8.10
CA LEU A 63 2.16 2.34 6.98
C LEU A 63 1.93 3.78 7.50
N SER A 64 2.95 4.63 7.32
CA SER A 64 3.01 6.01 7.78
C SER A 64 3.64 6.91 6.71
N ILE A 65 3.81 8.20 6.99
CA ILE A 65 4.41 9.19 6.07
C ILE A 65 5.62 9.85 6.72
N ARG A 66 6.60 10.23 5.91
CA ARG A 66 7.78 10.95 6.39
C ARG A 66 7.51 12.46 6.48
N GLY A 67 7.53 13.01 7.68
CA GLY A 67 7.56 14.46 7.92
C GLY A 67 6.18 15.14 8.08
N PRO A 68 6.17 16.46 8.37
CA PRO A 68 4.95 17.22 8.69
C PRO A 68 4.18 17.72 7.46
N ASP A 69 4.84 17.89 6.31
CA ASP A 69 4.18 18.25 5.05
C ASP A 69 3.57 17.01 4.42
N ILE A 70 2.28 17.04 4.06
CA ILE A 70 1.55 15.80 3.77
C ILE A 70 1.45 15.43 2.28
N SER A 71 1.86 16.29 1.34
CA SER A 71 1.78 15.97 -0.11
C SER A 71 3.16 15.68 -0.71
N ARG A 72 3.21 14.68 -1.60
CA ARG A 72 4.41 14.13 -2.27
C ARG A 72 5.46 13.51 -1.35
N GLN A 73 5.15 13.29 -0.07
CA GLN A 73 6.09 12.65 0.84
C GLN A 73 6.18 11.14 0.64
N PRO A 74 7.35 10.54 0.86
CA PRO A 74 7.50 9.10 0.91
C PRO A 74 6.61 8.47 1.98
N VAL A 75 6.00 7.35 1.60
CA VAL A 75 5.34 6.43 2.53
C VAL A 75 6.42 5.53 3.13
N ILE A 76 6.37 5.37 4.44
CA ILE A 76 7.38 4.68 5.23
C ILE A 76 6.74 3.74 6.26
N GLN A 77 7.57 2.93 6.89
CA GLN A 77 7.19 2.26 8.13
C GLN A 77 7.24 3.22 9.32
N GLY A 78 6.19 3.22 10.13
CA GLY A 78 6.06 3.98 11.36
C GLY A 78 5.74 3.08 12.56
N GLU A 79 6.04 3.59 13.75
CA GLU A 79 5.64 2.96 15.00
C GLU A 79 4.14 3.09 15.23
N LYS A 80 3.62 2.29 16.17
CA LYS A 80 2.20 2.23 16.51
C LYS A 80 1.62 3.57 16.93
N ASP A 81 2.39 4.38 17.66
CA ASP A 81 1.95 5.63 18.29
C ASP A 81 1.83 6.78 17.29
N VAL A 82 2.50 6.65 16.14
CA VAL A 82 2.45 7.60 15.01
C VAL A 82 1.79 6.98 13.78
N ALA A 83 1.07 5.88 13.96
CA ALA A 83 0.45 5.17 12.87
C ALA A 83 -0.78 5.91 12.34
N LEU A 84 -0.87 5.96 11.02
CA LEU A 84 -1.95 6.66 10.32
C LEU A 84 -3.14 5.74 10.06
N HIS A 85 -4.30 6.38 9.86
CA HIS A 85 -5.56 5.70 9.62
C HIS A 85 -5.89 5.74 8.13
N TRP A 86 -6.16 4.58 7.56
CA TRP A 86 -6.32 4.39 6.13
C TRP A 86 -7.68 3.77 5.81
N THR A 87 -8.19 4.03 4.62
CA THR A 87 -9.34 3.30 4.08
C THR A 87 -9.06 2.92 2.65
N PHE A 88 -9.57 1.76 2.23
CA PHE A 88 -9.67 1.43 0.82
C PHE A 88 -11.04 1.87 0.31
N ASN A 89 -11.08 2.59 -0.81
CA ASN A 89 -12.32 2.96 -1.49
C ASN A 89 -12.52 2.00 -2.67
N HIS A 90 -13.64 1.26 -2.63
CA HIS A 90 -13.95 0.25 -3.64
C HIS A 90 -14.51 0.82 -4.95
N ASP A 91 -15.01 2.06 -4.94
CA ASP A 91 -15.58 2.69 -6.14
C ASP A 91 -14.49 3.20 -7.09
N ASP A 92 -13.35 3.61 -6.54
CA ASP A 92 -12.25 4.18 -7.32
C ASP A 92 -10.89 3.51 -7.12
N ASN A 93 -10.85 2.44 -6.32
CA ASN A 93 -9.66 1.65 -6.01
C ASN A 93 -8.52 2.44 -5.34
N THR A 94 -8.81 3.53 -4.63
CA THR A 94 -7.78 4.30 -3.93
C THR A 94 -7.59 3.84 -2.49
N ILE A 95 -6.34 3.90 -2.00
CA ILE A 95 -6.03 3.80 -0.56
C ILE A 95 -5.85 5.22 -0.04
N ARG A 96 -6.76 5.65 0.84
CA ARG A 96 -6.89 7.04 1.31
C ARG A 96 -6.40 7.18 2.74
N LEU A 97 -5.64 8.25 2.98
CA LEU A 97 -5.38 8.72 4.34
C LEU A 97 -6.65 9.42 4.86
N ILE A 98 -7.24 8.87 5.92
CA ILE A 98 -8.52 9.35 6.45
C ILE A 98 -8.43 10.84 6.84
N ASN A 99 -9.47 11.61 6.53
CA ASN A 99 -9.60 13.05 6.81
C ASN A 99 -8.54 13.98 6.19
N SER A 100 -7.82 13.54 5.14
CA SER A 100 -6.77 14.35 4.50
C SER A 100 -7.06 14.76 3.05
N GLY A 101 -7.92 14.02 2.33
CA GLY A 101 -8.07 14.16 0.88
C GLY A 101 -6.92 13.55 0.06
N LEU A 102 -5.97 12.89 0.71
CA LEU A 102 -4.78 12.32 0.09
C LEU A 102 -4.89 10.80 -0.10
N VAL A 103 -4.20 10.29 -1.11
CA VAL A 103 -4.16 8.88 -1.53
C VAL A 103 -2.73 8.39 -1.71
N LEU A 104 -2.53 7.07 -1.64
CA LEU A 104 -1.29 6.46 -2.12
C LEU A 104 -1.12 6.70 -3.62
N ASP A 105 0.13 6.88 -4.04
CA ASP A 105 0.51 7.15 -5.42
C ASP A 105 1.85 6.47 -5.73
N VAL A 106 1.95 5.83 -6.89
CA VAL A 106 3.20 5.32 -7.43
C VAL A 106 4.00 6.50 -7.99
N LYS A 107 5.11 6.83 -7.33
CA LYS A 107 5.91 8.01 -7.63
C LYS A 107 6.24 8.12 -9.11
N ASP A 108 5.90 9.27 -9.68
CA ASP A 108 6.13 9.64 -11.08
C ASP A 108 5.65 8.58 -12.08
N ARG A 109 4.61 7.81 -11.71
CA ARG A 109 4.04 6.71 -12.50
C ARG A 109 5.06 5.61 -12.84
N GLY A 110 6.10 5.47 -12.01
CA GLY A 110 7.19 4.52 -12.24
C GLY A 110 6.71 3.07 -12.35
N THR A 111 7.47 2.27 -13.09
CA THR A 111 7.17 0.84 -13.35
C THR A 111 8.31 -0.09 -12.90
N LYS A 112 9.44 0.47 -12.46
CA LYS A 112 10.64 -0.26 -12.06
C LYS A 112 10.53 -0.76 -10.63
N ASP A 113 11.31 -1.81 -10.31
CA ASP A 113 11.53 -2.20 -8.92
C ASP A 113 12.13 -1.04 -8.12
N ASN A 114 11.84 -1.02 -6.83
CA ASN A 114 12.19 0.06 -5.90
C ASN A 114 11.58 1.43 -6.24
N THR A 115 10.56 1.50 -7.11
CA THR A 115 9.79 2.75 -7.26
C THR A 115 9.10 3.05 -5.93
N GLU A 116 9.31 4.25 -5.39
CA GLU A 116 8.73 4.67 -4.12
C GLU A 116 7.21 4.84 -4.21
N ILE A 117 6.54 4.55 -3.10
CA ILE A 117 5.16 4.98 -2.89
C ILE A 117 5.18 6.30 -2.14
N ILE A 118 4.39 7.25 -2.60
CA ILE A 118 4.21 8.55 -1.97
C ILE A 118 2.74 8.74 -1.59
N ILE A 119 2.49 9.73 -0.73
CA ILE A 119 1.16 10.26 -0.49
C ILE A 119 0.93 11.47 -1.40
N HIS A 120 -0.23 11.59 -2.05
CA HIS A 120 -0.51 12.69 -2.97
C HIS A 120 -1.99 13.10 -2.95
N THR A 121 -2.29 14.31 -3.43
CA THR A 121 -3.67 14.71 -3.72
C THR A 121 -4.27 13.76 -4.75
N ARG A 122 -5.51 13.32 -4.50
CA ARG A 122 -6.26 12.50 -5.44
C ARG A 122 -6.44 13.26 -6.76
N ASN A 123 -5.97 12.68 -7.84
CA ASN A 123 -6.21 13.18 -9.18
C ASN A 123 -7.68 12.92 -9.53
N ILE A 124 -8.38 13.97 -9.95
CA ILE A 124 -9.76 13.86 -10.41
C ILE A 124 -9.72 13.70 -11.94
N PRO A 125 -10.26 12.61 -12.50
CA PRO A 125 -10.35 12.47 -13.96
C PRO A 125 -11.23 13.57 -14.52
N THR A 126 -10.74 14.21 -15.57
CA THR A 126 -11.60 14.93 -16.52
C THR A 126 -12.16 13.93 -17.54
N PRO A 127 -13.30 14.23 -18.19
CA PRO A 127 -13.88 13.34 -19.21
C PRO A 127 -12.95 12.99 -20.37
N ASN A 128 -11.90 13.79 -20.59
CA ASN A 128 -10.93 13.59 -21.67
C ASN A 128 -9.66 12.87 -21.21
N ASP A 129 -9.52 12.57 -19.91
CA ASP A 129 -8.34 11.87 -19.42
C ASP A 129 -8.39 10.40 -19.84
N PRO A 130 -7.33 9.89 -20.50
CA PRO A 130 -7.19 8.47 -20.71
C PRO A 130 -7.24 7.70 -19.38
N PRO A 131 -7.96 6.55 -19.30
CA PRO A 131 -8.12 5.81 -18.05
C PRO A 131 -6.80 5.42 -17.37
N GLU A 132 -5.73 5.21 -18.14
CA GLU A 132 -4.38 4.91 -17.64
C GLU A 132 -3.75 6.03 -16.83
N ASN A 133 -4.17 7.28 -17.01
CA ASN A 133 -3.62 8.43 -16.30
C ASN A 133 -3.89 8.41 -14.80
N LEU A 134 -4.80 7.58 -14.33
CA LEU A 134 -5.13 7.44 -12.91
C LEU A 134 -4.62 6.16 -12.27
N LYS A 135 -4.18 5.18 -13.07
CA LYS A 135 -3.81 3.86 -12.57
C LYS A 135 -2.66 3.88 -11.55
N HIS A 136 -1.87 4.95 -11.54
CA HIS A 136 -0.80 5.16 -10.57
C HIS A 136 -1.29 5.49 -9.15
N GLN A 137 -2.57 5.85 -8.98
CA GLN A 137 -3.24 6.05 -7.68
C GLN A 137 -4.26 4.94 -7.35
N GLN A 138 -4.38 3.93 -8.22
CA GLN A 138 -5.35 2.85 -8.08
C GLN A 138 -4.64 1.56 -7.69
N PHE A 139 -5.23 0.83 -6.74
CA PHE A 139 -4.68 -0.38 -6.17
C PHE A 139 -5.74 -1.47 -6.03
N THR A 140 -5.31 -2.72 -6.17
CA THR A 140 -6.12 -3.88 -5.85
C THR A 140 -5.62 -4.50 -4.55
N LEU A 141 -6.54 -4.87 -3.66
CA LEU A 141 -6.24 -5.67 -2.49
C LEU A 141 -6.45 -7.15 -2.82
N GLU A 142 -5.36 -7.91 -2.95
CA GLU A 142 -5.42 -9.37 -3.17
C GLU A 142 -5.32 -10.07 -1.80
N PHE A 143 -6.44 -10.62 -1.33
CA PHE A 143 -6.51 -11.30 -0.04
C PHE A 143 -5.94 -12.72 -0.11
N TYR A 144 -5.06 -13.04 0.82
CA TYR A 144 -4.59 -14.40 1.07
C TYR A 144 -5.71 -15.19 1.76
N ARG A 145 -6.21 -16.22 1.08
CA ARG A 145 -7.07 -17.23 1.68
C ARG A 145 -6.17 -18.36 2.17
N PHE A 146 -6.26 -18.69 3.46
CA PHE A 146 -5.83 -20.01 3.91
C PHE A 146 -6.91 -20.97 3.45
N ASP A 147 -6.63 -21.75 2.41
CA ASP A 147 -7.45 -22.92 2.14
C ASP A 147 -7.29 -23.84 3.35
N PHE A 148 -8.36 -23.99 4.13
CA PHE A 148 -8.43 -25.00 5.18
C PHE A 148 -8.35 -26.35 4.49
N VAL A 149 -7.19 -27.01 4.54
CA VAL A 149 -7.10 -28.44 4.27
C VAL A 149 -7.75 -29.14 5.47
N ILE A 150 -9.05 -29.39 5.39
CA ILE A 150 -9.71 -30.40 6.21
C ILE A 150 -9.06 -31.73 5.86
N HIS A 151 -8.23 -32.26 6.77
CA HIS A 151 -7.92 -33.68 6.75
C HIS A 151 -9.16 -34.39 7.30
N GLU A 152 -9.81 -35.18 6.45
CA GLU A 152 -10.81 -36.17 6.87
C GLU A 152 -10.16 -37.27 7.71
#